data_AF-A0A978TLG1-F1
#
_entry.id   AF-A0A978TLG1-F1
#
_cell.length_a   1.000
_cell.length_b   1.000
_cell.length_c   1.000
_cell.angle_alpha   90.00
_cell.angle_beta   90.00
_cell.angle_gamma   90.00
#
_symmetry.space_group_name_H-M   'P 1'
#
loop_
_entity.id
_entity.type
_entity.pdbx_description
1 polymer ?
#
loop_
_entity_poly.entity_id
_entity_poly.type
_entity_poly.pdbx_seq_one_letter_code
_entity_poly.pdbx_strand_id
1 'polypeptide(L)'
;SRYLRLLSSYVGYSSQTFTYDFVRRYKRRRLKSAIELFDTAVQIVVVNSVRPLRFASYISWISSILNIAYIVYITSIYLLKDRVAEGWVTLSFQHALMFFFISTILAILSEYIGFILERVKGVPSYYIASEKNSSVLITDQDRRNVVQYSENIQI
;
A
#
# COMPACT_ATOMS: atom_id res chain seq x y z
N SER A 1 15.70 10.18 11.51
CA SER A 1 15.16 9.37 12.64
C SER A 1 13.75 8.79 12.40
N ARG A 2 13.21 8.75 11.17
CA ARG A 2 11.81 8.32 10.91
C ARG A 2 11.62 6.79 10.79
N TYR A 3 12.71 6.02 10.76
CA TYR A 3 12.70 4.58 10.49
C TYR A 3 12.60 3.67 11.73
N LEU A 4 13.04 4.13 12.92
CA LEU A 4 13.08 3.30 14.13
C LEU A 4 11.68 2.88 14.62
N ARG A 5 10.67 3.77 14.55
CA ARG A 5 9.29 3.47 14.97
C ARG A 5 8.60 2.44 14.08
N LEU A 6 8.90 2.45 12.78
CA LEU A 6 8.33 1.49 11.84
C LEU A 6 8.99 0.11 12.03
N LEU A 7 10.31 0.08 12.27
CA LEU A 7 11.04 -1.15 12.52
C LEU A 7 10.55 -1.84 13.81
N SER A 8 10.43 -1.10 14.91
CA SER A 8 9.97 -1.68 16.19
C SER A 8 8.55 -2.24 16.11
N SER A 9 7.67 -1.61 15.32
CA SER A 9 6.30 -2.09 15.12
C SER A 9 6.22 -3.33 14.22
N TYR A 10 7.19 -3.55 13.32
CA TYR A 10 7.20 -4.68 12.41
C TYR A 10 7.72 -5.97 13.07
N VAL A 11 8.60 -5.84 14.07
CA VAL A 11 9.26 -6.98 14.73
C VAL A 11 8.33 -7.69 15.75
N GLY A 12 7.22 -7.07 16.17
CA GLY A 12 6.18 -7.75 16.96
C GLY A 12 6.53 -8.04 18.44
N TYR A 13 7.64 -7.50 18.95
CA TYR A 13 7.98 -7.63 20.38
C TYR A 13 7.07 -6.77 21.27
N SER A 14 6.85 -7.26 22.50
CA SER A 14 6.15 -6.54 23.56
C SER A 14 6.80 -5.17 23.78
N SER A 15 6.09 -4.10 23.41
CA SER A 15 6.56 -2.72 23.50
C SER A 15 5.86 -2.03 24.66
N GLN A 16 6.63 -1.45 25.58
CA GLN A 16 6.10 -0.63 26.67
C GLN A 16 6.44 0.84 26.40
N THR A 17 5.43 1.71 26.49
CA THR A 17 5.62 3.15 26.25
C THR A 17 5.91 3.83 27.58
N PHE A 18 7.07 4.49 27.70
CA PHE A 18 7.37 5.36 28.82
C PHE A 18 7.05 6.81 28.46
N THR A 19 6.22 7.45 29.29
CA THR A 19 5.88 8.87 29.15
C THR A 19 7.02 9.68 29.75
N TYR A 20 7.78 10.38 28.91
CA TYR A 20 8.84 11.30 29.35
C TYR A 20 8.40 12.73 29.07
N ASP A 21 8.16 13.49 30.14
CA ASP A 21 7.86 14.92 30.04
C ASP A 21 9.17 15.71 29.88
N PHE A 22 9.39 16.18 28.65
CA PHE A 22 10.54 17.03 28.34
C PHE A 22 10.36 18.40 29.01
N VAL A 23 11.30 18.77 29.88
CA VAL A 23 11.44 20.14 30.39
C VAL A 23 11.82 21.06 29.21
N ARG A 24 10.83 21.80 28.70
CA ARG A 24 10.95 22.64 27.49
C ARG A 24 12.00 23.75 27.68
N ARG A 25 13.14 23.64 26.98
CA ARG A 25 14.17 24.69 26.92
C ARG A 25 14.15 25.55 25.64
N TYR A 26 13.32 25.26 24.63
CA TYR A 26 13.25 26.08 23.40
C TYR A 26 11.86 26.13 22.74
N LYS A 27 11.67 27.20 21.94
CA LYS A 27 10.48 27.71 21.24
C LYS A 27 9.45 26.65 20.79
N ARG A 28 8.16 26.97 21.00
CA ARG A 28 6.96 26.19 20.63
C ARG A 28 7.13 25.55 19.24
N ARG A 29 7.24 24.21 19.17
CA ARG A 29 7.17 23.48 17.89
C ARG A 29 5.85 23.83 17.20
N ARG A 30 5.92 24.28 15.94
CA ARG A 30 4.76 24.54 15.09
C ARG A 30 3.94 23.25 15.04
N LEU A 31 2.69 23.30 15.47
CA LEU A 31 1.75 22.19 15.31
C LEU A 31 1.63 21.95 13.81
N LYS A 32 1.90 20.72 13.37
CA LYS A 32 1.74 20.34 11.97
C LYS A 32 0.28 20.56 11.57
N SER A 33 0.06 21.19 10.42
CA SER A 33 -1.29 21.39 9.90
C SER A 33 -1.96 20.04 9.62
N ALA A 34 -3.27 19.94 9.81
CA ALA A 34 -4.04 18.72 9.52
C ALA A 34 -3.75 18.18 8.11
N ILE A 35 -3.49 19.07 7.15
CA ILE A 35 -3.11 18.74 5.76
C ILE A 35 -1.75 18.04 5.70
N GLU A 36 -0.75 18.50 6.47
CA GLU A 36 0.58 17.87 6.51
C GLU A 36 0.52 16.48 7.16
N LEU A 37 -0.38 16.28 8.14
CA LEU A 37 -0.62 14.96 8.72
C LEU A 37 -1.31 14.03 7.72
N PHE A 38 -2.26 14.54 6.93
CA PHE A 38 -2.97 13.76 5.92
C PHE A 38 -2.02 13.31 4.79
N ASP A 39 -1.22 14.22 4.24
CA ASP A 39 -0.21 13.89 3.22
C ASP A 39 0.80 12.86 3.75
N THR A 40 1.24 13.05 4.99
CA THR A 40 2.09 12.06 5.68
C THR A 40 1.42 10.69 5.78
N ALA A 41 0.13 10.63 6.12
CA ALA A 41 -0.60 9.38 6.23
C ALA A 41 -0.76 8.69 4.88
N VAL A 42 -1.08 9.44 3.82
CA VAL A 42 -1.18 8.92 2.45
C VAL A 42 0.15 8.34 1.99
N GLN A 43 1.26 9.07 2.19
CA GLN A 43 2.60 8.54 1.88
C GLN A 43 2.90 7.25 2.64
N ILE A 44 2.55 7.16 3.92
CA ILE A 44 2.78 5.95 4.72
C ILE A 44 1.97 4.77 4.19
N VAL A 45 0.71 4.99 3.79
CA VAL A 45 -0.16 3.95 3.20
C VAL A 45 0.39 3.48 1.87
N VAL A 46 0.80 4.40 1.00
CA VAL A 46 1.35 4.08 -0.33
C VAL A 46 2.66 3.28 -0.22
N VAL A 47 3.55 3.66 0.69
CA VAL A 47 4.84 2.96 0.87
C VAL A 47 4.66 1.58 1.50
N ASN A 48 3.73 1.44 2.47
CA ASN A 48 3.57 0.17 3.18
C ASN A 48 2.61 -0.81 2.54
N SER A 49 1.68 -0.38 1.67
CA SER A 49 0.57 -1.23 1.23
C SER A 49 0.51 -1.42 -0.28
N VAL A 50 0.14 -2.63 -0.72
CA VAL A 50 -0.25 -2.93 -2.13
C VAL A 50 -1.72 -2.54 -2.39
N ARG A 51 -2.43 -2.10 -1.33
CA ARG A 51 -3.84 -1.69 -1.33
C ARG A 51 -4.21 -0.58 -2.34
N PRO A 52 -3.48 0.55 -2.47
CA PRO A 52 -3.84 1.60 -3.44
C PRO A 52 -3.87 1.07 -4.87
N LEU A 53 -3.02 0.09 -5.17
CA LEU A 53 -2.94 -0.50 -6.49
C LEU A 53 -4.12 -1.43 -6.79
N ARG A 54 -4.59 -2.17 -5.78
CA ARG A 54 -5.82 -2.97 -5.90
C ARG A 54 -7.05 -2.10 -6.17
N PHE A 55 -7.12 -0.90 -5.59
CA PHE A 55 -8.20 0.06 -5.89
C PHE A 55 -8.20 0.47 -7.38
N ALA A 56 -7.03 0.72 -7.96
CA ALA A 56 -6.91 1.05 -9.39
C ALA A 56 -7.38 -0.12 -10.28
N SER A 57 -7.05 -1.36 -9.92
CA SER A 57 -7.56 -2.56 -10.61
C SER A 57 -9.09 -2.65 -10.53
N TYR A 58 -9.69 -2.42 -9.35
CA TYR A 58 -11.14 -2.44 -9.20
C TYR A 58 -11.85 -1.35 -10.01
N ILE A 59 -11.32 -0.13 -10.01
CA ILE A 59 -11.86 0.97 -10.82
C ILE A 59 -11.83 0.62 -12.31
N SER A 60 -10.72 0.02 -12.78
CA SER A 60 -10.56 -0.38 -14.18
C SER A 60 -11.52 -1.50 -14.57
N TRP A 61 -11.78 -2.44 -13.66
CA TRP A 61 -12.79 -3.49 -13.84
C TRP A 61 -14.22 -2.94 -13.93
N ILE A 62 -14.59 -2.07 -13.00
CA ILE A 62 -15.91 -1.41 -13.01
C ILE A 62 -16.09 -0.59 -14.29
N SER A 63 -15.07 0.16 -14.67
CA SER A 63 -15.03 0.94 -15.91
C SER A 63 -15.22 0.09 -17.16
N SER A 64 -14.57 -1.09 -17.22
CA SER A 64 -14.75 -2.05 -18.32
C SER A 64 -16.19 -2.56 -18.41
N ILE A 65 -16.81 -2.90 -17.27
CA ILE A 65 -18.22 -3.34 -17.20
C ILE A 65 -19.17 -2.22 -17.66
N LEU A 66 -18.97 -0.99 -17.20
CA LEU A 66 -19.77 0.16 -17.63
C LEU A 66 -19.65 0.38 -19.15
N ASN A 67 -18.46 0.21 -19.70
CA ASN A 67 -18.23 0.39 -21.13
C ASN A 67 -18.97 -0.67 -21.96
N ILE A 68 -18.93 -1.93 -21.55
CA ILE A 68 -19.71 -3.01 -22.19
C ILE A 68 -21.21 -2.67 -22.15
N ALA A 69 -21.73 -2.24 -21.00
CA ALA A 69 -23.13 -1.84 -20.87
C ALA A 69 -23.49 -0.67 -21.80
N TYR A 70 -22.58 0.30 -21.95
CA TYR A 70 -22.76 1.43 -22.86
C TYR A 70 -22.79 1.01 -24.34
N ILE A 71 -21.95 0.06 -24.75
CA ILE A 71 -21.97 -0.52 -26.10
C ILE A 71 -23.32 -1.19 -26.36
N VAL A 72 -23.81 -2.01 -25.43
CA VAL A 72 -25.12 -2.70 -25.56
C VAL A 72 -26.26 -1.69 -25.69
N TYR A 73 -26.22 -0.60 -24.91
CA TYR A 73 -27.20 0.48 -24.97
C TYR A 73 -27.24 1.15 -26.36
N ILE A 74 -26.07 1.48 -26.93
CA ILE A 74 -25.98 2.07 -28.27
C ILE A 74 -26.49 1.11 -29.34
N THR A 75 -26.09 -0.17 -29.29
CA THR A 75 -26.56 -1.20 -30.23
C THR A 75 -28.08 -1.36 -30.15
N SER A 76 -28.66 -1.30 -28.95
CA SER A 76 -30.11 -1.38 -28.75
C SER A 76 -30.83 -0.18 -29.37
N ILE A 77 -30.32 1.04 -29.18
CA ILE A 77 -30.87 2.25 -29.81
C ILE A 77 -30.78 2.19 -31.33
N TYR A 78 -29.67 1.69 -31.86
CA TYR A 78 -29.47 1.53 -33.30
C TYR A 78 -30.51 0.58 -33.92
N LEU A 79 -30.86 -0.51 -33.22
CA LEU A 79 -31.84 -1.49 -33.70
C LEU A 79 -33.30 -1.02 -33.54
N LEU A 80 -33.61 -0.18 -32.55
CA LEU A 80 -34.98 0.19 -32.18
C LEU A 80 -35.44 1.55 -32.76
N LYS A 81 -34.53 2.39 -33.24
CA LYS A 81 -34.85 3.75 -33.72
C LYS A 81 -34.42 3.96 -35.18
N ASP A 82 -35.39 4.15 -36.07
CA ASP A 82 -35.15 4.45 -37.50
C ASP A 82 -34.63 5.87 -37.77
N ARG A 83 -34.70 6.79 -36.80
CA ARG A 83 -34.21 8.17 -36.90
C ARG A 83 -33.21 8.48 -35.79
N VAL A 84 -32.00 7.97 -35.92
CA VAL A 84 -30.85 8.42 -35.12
C VAL A 84 -30.03 9.38 -35.98
N ALA A 85 -29.54 10.47 -35.37
CA ALA A 85 -28.67 11.42 -36.06
C ALA A 85 -27.47 10.68 -36.66
N GLU A 86 -27.23 10.86 -37.96
CA GLU A 86 -26.13 10.22 -38.69
C GLU A 86 -24.80 10.51 -38.00
N GLY A 87 -23.97 9.47 -37.84
CA GLY A 87 -22.64 9.58 -37.23
C GLY A 87 -22.60 9.57 -35.69
N TRP A 88 -23.72 9.78 -34.98
CA TRP A 88 -23.71 9.72 -33.51
C TRP A 88 -23.40 8.32 -32.99
N VAL A 89 -24.02 7.31 -33.60
CA VAL A 89 -23.84 5.90 -33.23
C VAL A 89 -22.39 5.46 -33.44
N THR A 90 -21.79 5.79 -34.59
CA THR A 90 -20.41 5.39 -34.92
C THR A 90 -19.40 6.11 -34.04
N LEU A 91 -19.60 7.40 -33.75
CA LEU A 91 -18.69 8.19 -32.91
C LEU A 91 -18.75 7.74 -31.44
N SER A 92 -19.95 7.51 -30.91
CA SER A 92 -20.14 6.95 -29.56
C SER A 92 -19.60 5.53 -29.46
N PHE A 93 -19.78 4.69 -30.49
CA PHE A 93 -19.22 3.34 -30.54
C PHE A 93 -17.69 3.34 -30.57
N GLN A 94 -17.06 4.19 -31.39
CA GLN A 94 -15.61 4.35 -31.44
C GLN A 94 -15.05 4.82 -30.08
N HIS A 95 -15.69 5.80 -29.44
CA HIS A 95 -15.30 6.28 -28.11
C HIS A 95 -15.40 5.17 -27.06
N ALA A 96 -16.49 4.39 -27.08
CA ALA A 96 -16.67 3.27 -26.17
C ALA A 96 -15.53 2.25 -26.34
N LEU A 97 -15.25 1.83 -27.57
CA LEU A 97 -14.13 0.92 -27.89
C LEU A 97 -12.79 1.44 -27.37
N MET A 98 -12.45 2.70 -27.66
CA MET A 98 -11.18 3.29 -27.18
C MET A 98 -11.10 3.29 -25.65
N PHE A 99 -12.17 3.67 -24.97
CA PHE A 99 -12.19 3.71 -23.51
C PHE A 99 -12.14 2.30 -22.90
N PHE A 100 -12.75 1.29 -23.53
CA PHE A 100 -12.62 -0.11 -23.14
C PHE A 100 -11.16 -0.56 -23.17
N PHE A 101 -10.45 -0.33 -24.29
CA PHE A 101 -9.03 -0.70 -24.41
C PHE A 101 -8.15 0.02 -23.38
N ILE A 102 -8.35 1.32 -23.17
CA ILE A 102 -7.60 2.09 -22.16
C ILE A 102 -7.84 1.50 -20.76
N SER A 103 -9.09 1.18 -20.42
CA SER A 103 -9.46 0.58 -19.14
C SER A 103 -8.83 -0.80 -18.95
N THR A 104 -8.79 -1.63 -19.99
CA THR A 104 -8.14 -2.94 -19.97
C THR A 104 -6.63 -2.83 -19.77
N ILE A 105 -5.95 -1.93 -20.50
CA ILE A 105 -4.51 -1.72 -20.35
C ILE A 105 -4.20 -1.22 -18.93
N LEU A 106 -5.01 -0.32 -18.39
CA LEU A 106 -4.84 0.20 -17.03
C LEU A 106 -5.04 -0.89 -15.96
N ALA A 107 -5.99 -1.81 -16.17
CA ALA A 107 -6.19 -2.96 -15.30
C ALA A 107 -4.95 -3.87 -15.26
N ILE A 108 -4.37 -4.18 -16.43
CA ILE A 108 -3.15 -4.99 -16.55
C ILE A 108 -1.96 -4.28 -15.91
N LEU A 109 -1.81 -2.98 -16.13
CA LEU A 109 -0.73 -2.18 -15.54
C LEU A 109 -0.81 -2.15 -14.01
N SER A 110 -2.02 -2.03 -13.47
CA SER A 110 -2.27 -2.04 -12.03
C SER A 110 -1.86 -3.38 -11.41
N GLU A 111 -2.17 -4.50 -12.05
CA GLU A 111 -1.73 -5.82 -11.60
C GLU A 111 -0.20 -5.97 -11.70
N TYR A 112 0.38 -5.51 -12.82
CA TYR A 112 1.81 -5.60 -13.09
C TYR A 112 2.67 -4.83 -12.07
N ILE A 113 2.27 -3.60 -11.73
CA ILE A 113 2.95 -2.82 -10.70
C ILE A 113 2.83 -3.52 -9.33
N GLY A 114 1.75 -4.28 -9.09
CA GLY A 114 1.48 -4.95 -7.81
C GLY A 114 2.44 -6.10 -7.62
N PHE A 115 2.59 -6.89 -8.66
CA PHE A 115 3.58 -7.96 -8.74
C PHE A 115 5.01 -7.45 -8.55
N ILE A 116 5.39 -6.33 -9.19
CA ILE A 116 6.71 -5.73 -8.99
C ILE A 116 6.89 -5.28 -7.53
N LEU A 117 5.89 -4.61 -6.95
CA LEU A 117 5.96 -4.12 -5.57
C LEU A 117 6.13 -5.27 -4.56
N GLU A 118 5.47 -6.39 -4.78
CA GLU A 118 5.62 -7.60 -3.96
C GLU A 118 7.05 -8.18 -4.06
N ARG A 119 7.65 -8.20 -5.26
CA ARG A 119 9.05 -8.63 -5.44
C ARG A 119 10.06 -7.67 -4.83
N VAL A 120 9.86 -6.36 -4.99
CA VAL A 120 10.79 -5.34 -4.46
C VAL A 120 10.74 -5.28 -2.93
N LYS A 121 9.59 -5.53 -2.30
CA LYS A 121 9.49 -5.53 -0.83
C LYS A 121 10.35 -6.60 -0.18
N GLY A 122 10.67 -7.69 -0.88
CA GLY A 122 11.68 -8.67 -0.45
C GLY A 122 11.50 -9.16 0.98
N VAL A 123 10.27 -9.23 1.48
CA VAL A 123 9.99 -9.62 2.86
C VAL A 123 10.47 -11.06 3.01
N PRO A 124 11.42 -11.36 3.90
CA PRO A 124 11.92 -12.72 4.06
C PRO A 124 10.75 -13.63 4.42
N SER A 125 10.64 -14.77 3.73
CA SER A 125 9.51 -15.70 3.88
C SER A 125 9.36 -16.26 5.30
N TYR A 126 10.39 -16.12 6.15
CA TYR A 126 10.36 -16.53 7.54
C TYR A 126 11.31 -15.65 8.36
N TYR A 127 10.94 -15.42 9.62
CA TYR A 127 11.80 -14.82 10.64
C TYR A 127 12.20 -15.91 11.63
N ILE A 128 13.49 -16.19 11.76
CA ILE A 128 13.99 -17.16 12.75
C ILE A 128 14.02 -16.47 14.12
N ALA A 129 13.14 -16.89 15.03
CA ALA A 129 13.03 -16.28 16.36
C ALA A 129 14.07 -16.84 17.36
N SER A 130 14.44 -18.11 17.24
CA SER A 130 15.45 -18.74 18.10
C SER A 130 16.01 -20.00 17.42
N GLU A 131 17.33 -20.06 17.28
CA GLU A 131 18.05 -21.28 16.93
C GLU A 131 18.56 -21.94 18.22
N LYS A 132 18.28 -23.24 18.40
CA LYS A 132 18.79 -24.02 19.54
C LYS A 132 19.99 -24.91 19.18
N ASN A 133 20.07 -25.33 17.92
CA ASN A 133 21.17 -26.14 17.38
C ASN A 133 21.34 -25.74 15.92
N SER A 134 22.22 -24.78 15.64
CA SER A 134 22.62 -24.41 14.30
C SER A 134 24.13 -24.56 14.18
N SER A 135 24.61 -25.15 13.08
CA SER A 135 26.04 -25.28 12.80
C SER A 135 26.67 -23.93 12.41
N VAL A 136 25.85 -22.93 12.07
CA VAL A 136 26.26 -21.55 11.76
C VAL A 136 25.39 -20.60 12.58
N LEU A 137 25.88 -20.18 13.74
CA LEU A 137 25.24 -19.16 14.58
C LEU A 137 25.38 -17.79 13.92
N ILE A 138 24.27 -17.22 13.44
CA ILE A 138 24.24 -15.86 12.87
C ILE A 138 24.17 -14.79 13.97
N THR A 139 23.71 -15.15 15.17
CA THR A 139 23.61 -14.27 16.34
C THR A 139 24.72 -14.59 17.34
N ASP A 140 25.58 -13.61 17.59
CA ASP A 140 26.60 -13.63 18.63
C ASP A 140 25.93 -13.65 20.01
N GLN A 141 26.11 -14.73 20.76
CA GLN A 141 25.43 -14.96 22.03
C GLN A 141 25.95 -14.02 23.14
N ASP A 142 27.16 -13.49 22.97
CA ASP A 142 27.84 -12.60 23.93
C ASP A 142 27.36 -11.14 23.91
N ARG A 143 26.50 -10.74 22.96
CA ARG A 143 25.98 -9.35 22.86
C ARG A 143 24.57 -9.16 23.39
N ARG A 144 24.09 -10.03 24.28
CA ARG A 144 22.78 -9.84 24.92
C ARG A 144 22.87 -8.75 26.00
N ASN A 145 22.33 -7.57 25.70
CA ASN A 145 22.14 -6.47 26.67
C ASN A 145 21.09 -6.77 27.76
N VAL A 146 20.47 -7.96 27.75
CA VAL A 146 19.50 -8.39 28.75
C VAL A 146 20.07 -9.64 29.42
N VAL A 147 20.65 -9.44 30.59
CA VAL A 147 21.06 -10.53 31.50
C VAL A 147 19.81 -11.15 32.11
N GLN A 148 19.66 -12.47 32.01
CA GLN A 148 18.53 -13.19 32.60
C GLN A 148 18.68 -13.39 34.12
N TYR A 149 19.84 -13.10 34.67
CA TYR A 149 20.14 -13.22 36.09
C TYR A 149 20.47 -11.85 36.67
N SER A 150 19.81 -11.50 37.77
CA SER A 150 20.16 -10.33 38.57
C SER A 150 21.38 -10.67 39.40
N GLU A 151 22.56 -10.20 39.00
CA GLU A 151 23.74 -10.28 39.84
C GLU A 151 23.62 -9.19 40.92
N ASN A 152 23.62 -9.60 42.19
CA ASN A 152 23.59 -8.66 43.31
C ASN A 152 24.96 -7.98 43.39
N ILE A 153 25.05 -6.78 42.85
CA ILE A 153 26.22 -5.93 42.99
C ILE A 153 26.24 -5.44 44.44
N GLN A 154 27.06 -6.08 45.27
CA GLN A 154 27.41 -5.53 46.58
C GLN A 154 28.40 -4.39 46.37
N ILE A 155 27.99 -3.19 46.76
CA ILE A 155 28.78 -1.96 46.75
C ILE A 155 29.65 -1.92 48.02
#